data_AF-A0A976HE35-F1
#
_entry.id   AF-A0A976HE35-F1
#
_cell.length_a   1.000
_cell.length_b   1.000
_cell.length_c   1.000
_cell.angle_alpha   90.00
_cell.angle_beta   90.00
_cell.angle_gamma   90.00
#
_symmetry.space_group_name_H-M   'P 1'
#
loop_
_entity.id
_entity.type
_entity.pdbx_description
1 polymer ?
#
loop_
_entity_poly.entity_id
_entity_poly.type
_entity_poly.pdbx_seq_one_letter_code
_entity_poly.pdbx_strand_id
1 'polypeptide(L)'
;MAHAKNHDYHVLPPSIWPLMAAVAAFAMLFGAVLWMHGSGPWLGLIGFAGVLYVMFAWWAEVVQESHAGDHTPVVRLGLKYGFILFIMSEVMFFVAWFWTFFKHRMYPMHPEGLSPAVDGPWPPAGIETFDPWHLPLLNTLLLLTSGTTVTWAHHALLEG
;
A
#
# COMPACT_ATOMS: atom_id res chain seq x y z
N MET A 1 -27.38 -31.83 -11.81
CA MET A 1 -27.61 -31.16 -10.51
C MET A 1 -26.39 -30.29 -10.21
N ALA A 2 -26.38 -29.02 -10.67
CA ALA A 2 -25.36 -28.04 -10.25
C ALA A 2 -25.76 -27.31 -8.94
N HIS A 3 -26.93 -27.66 -8.37
CA HIS A 3 -27.50 -27.05 -7.17
C HIS A 3 -27.06 -27.67 -5.84
N ALA A 4 -26.48 -28.87 -5.84
CA ALA A 4 -25.97 -29.50 -4.63
C ALA A 4 -24.48 -29.16 -4.47
N LYS A 5 -24.20 -27.98 -3.92
CA LYS A 5 -22.85 -27.57 -3.53
C LYS A 5 -22.40 -28.39 -2.32
N ASN A 6 -21.22 -29.00 -2.42
CA ASN A 6 -20.56 -29.80 -1.38
C ASN A 6 -19.29 -29.12 -0.84
N HIS A 7 -19.17 -27.80 -1.03
CA HIS A 7 -18.04 -27.00 -0.58
C HIS A 7 -18.51 -25.64 -0.02
N ASP A 8 -17.69 -25.08 0.87
CA ASP A 8 -17.97 -23.81 1.56
C ASP A 8 -17.26 -22.61 0.91
N TYR A 9 -16.63 -22.79 -0.26
CA TYR A 9 -16.00 -21.70 -1.00
C TYR A 9 -17.03 -20.73 -1.60
N HIS A 10 -16.69 -19.44 -1.59
CA HIS A 10 -17.48 -18.38 -2.21
C HIS A 10 -17.26 -18.38 -3.73
N VAL A 11 -18.35 -18.56 -4.49
CA VAL A 11 -18.36 -18.46 -5.96
C VAL A 11 -18.99 -17.12 -6.33
N LEU A 12 -18.18 -16.22 -6.85
CA LEU A 12 -18.62 -14.87 -7.21
C LEU A 12 -19.38 -14.85 -8.54
N PRO A 13 -20.43 -14.01 -8.67
CA PRO A 13 -21.03 -13.70 -9.95
C PRO A 13 -20.08 -12.85 -10.83
N PRO A 14 -20.35 -12.73 -12.14
CA PRO A 14 -19.59 -11.83 -12.99
C PRO A 14 -19.65 -10.38 -12.48
N SER A 15 -18.49 -9.70 -12.46
CA SER A 15 -18.37 -8.31 -12.04
C SER A 15 -17.63 -7.47 -13.08
N ILE A 16 -18.07 -6.23 -13.27
CA ILE A 16 -17.49 -5.28 -14.22
C ILE A 16 -16.31 -4.49 -13.63
N TRP A 17 -16.17 -4.46 -12.30
CA TRP A 17 -15.18 -3.66 -11.60
C TRP A 17 -13.72 -3.92 -12.02
N PRO A 18 -13.27 -5.16 -12.27
CA PRO A 18 -11.91 -5.40 -12.75
C PRO A 18 -11.59 -4.66 -14.06
N LEU A 19 -12.53 -4.65 -15.01
CA LEU A 19 -12.35 -3.99 -16.30
C LEU A 19 -12.35 -2.46 -16.14
N MET A 20 -13.28 -1.93 -15.34
CA MET A 20 -13.35 -0.49 -15.07
C MET A 20 -12.09 0.02 -14.35
N ALA A 21 -11.57 -0.74 -13.39
CA ALA A 21 -10.31 -0.43 -12.71
C ALA A 21 -9.14 -0.37 -13.71
N ALA A 22 -9.04 -1.34 -14.62
CA ALA A 22 -7.97 -1.38 -15.61
C ALA A 22 -7.99 -0.16 -16.55
N VAL A 23 -9.17 0.21 -17.06
CA VAL A 23 -9.32 1.40 -17.93
C VAL A 23 -9.03 2.69 -17.16
N ALA A 24 -9.53 2.81 -15.92
CA ALA A 24 -9.28 3.98 -15.08
C ALA A 24 -7.79 4.12 -14.72
N ALA A 25 -7.13 3.02 -14.35
CA ALA A 25 -5.70 3.01 -14.04
C ALA A 25 -4.85 3.33 -15.27
N PHE A 26 -5.22 2.84 -16.45
CA PHE A 26 -4.57 3.20 -17.70
C PHE A 26 -4.66 4.72 -17.96
N ALA A 27 -5.88 5.29 -17.88
CA ALA A 27 -6.09 6.72 -18.05
C ALA A 27 -5.32 7.54 -17.00
N MET A 28 -5.28 7.07 -15.75
CA MET A 28 -4.55 7.70 -14.65
C MET A 28 -3.04 7.78 -14.93
N LEU A 29 -2.41 6.64 -15.25
CA LEU A 29 -0.97 6.57 -15.45
C LEU A 29 -0.55 7.24 -16.76
N PHE A 30 -1.31 7.04 -17.85
CA PHE A 30 -1.06 7.74 -19.11
C PHE A 30 -1.20 9.25 -18.96
N GLY A 31 -2.27 9.70 -18.28
CA GLY A 31 -2.46 11.10 -17.95
C GLY A 31 -1.38 11.68 -17.05
N ALA A 32 -0.86 10.91 -16.09
CA ALA A 32 0.26 11.32 -15.25
C ALA A 32 1.55 11.51 -16.08
N VAL A 33 1.83 10.62 -17.04
CA VAL A 33 2.95 10.79 -17.98
C VAL A 33 2.80 12.07 -18.78
N LEU A 34 1.62 12.32 -19.37
CA LEU A 34 1.37 13.55 -20.12
C LEU A 34 1.53 14.81 -19.26
N TRP A 35 1.05 14.77 -18.02
CA TRP A 35 1.16 15.88 -17.08
C TRP A 35 2.62 16.19 -16.75
N MET A 36 3.44 15.18 -16.47
CA MET A 36 4.88 15.33 -16.22
C MET A 36 5.67 15.80 -17.46
N HIS A 37 5.07 15.72 -18.66
CA HIS A 37 5.66 16.20 -19.92
C HIS A 37 4.98 17.49 -20.45
N GLY A 38 4.37 18.28 -19.57
CA GLY A 38 3.91 19.64 -19.88
C GLY A 38 2.49 19.75 -20.44
N SER A 39 1.74 18.64 -20.53
CA SER A 39 0.31 18.68 -20.83
C SER A 39 -0.52 18.95 -19.56
N GLY A 40 -1.82 19.19 -19.72
CA GLY A 40 -2.72 19.41 -18.59
C GLY A 40 -2.95 18.14 -17.74
N PRO A 41 -3.25 18.30 -16.43
CA PRO A 41 -3.39 17.17 -15.49
C PRO A 41 -4.72 16.40 -15.63
N TRP A 42 -5.65 16.90 -16.45
CA TRP A 42 -7.06 16.49 -16.43
C TRP A 42 -7.27 15.00 -16.70
N LEU A 43 -6.56 14.41 -17.64
CA LEU A 43 -6.68 12.98 -17.93
C LEU A 43 -6.26 12.13 -16.73
N GLY A 44 -5.16 12.51 -16.06
CA GLY A 44 -4.67 11.82 -14.87
C GLY A 44 -5.66 11.92 -13.71
N LEU A 45 -6.22 13.11 -13.48
CA LEU A 45 -7.21 13.35 -12.41
C LEU A 45 -8.53 12.60 -12.66
N ILE A 46 -9.01 12.54 -13.91
CA ILE A 46 -10.20 11.76 -14.28
C ILE A 46 -9.94 10.27 -14.05
N GLY A 47 -8.79 9.76 -14.48
CA GLY A 47 -8.40 8.37 -14.22
C GLY A 47 -8.32 8.07 -12.72
N PHE A 48 -7.71 8.95 -11.93
CA PHE A 48 -7.60 8.81 -10.48
C PHE A 48 -8.97 8.79 -9.79
N ALA A 49 -9.89 9.69 -10.16
CA ALA A 49 -11.26 9.68 -9.67
C ALA A 49 -11.99 8.38 -10.04
N GLY A 50 -11.76 7.86 -11.25
CA GLY A 50 -12.28 6.57 -11.69
C GLY A 50 -11.76 5.40 -10.84
N VAL A 51 -10.46 5.36 -10.54
CA VAL A 51 -9.88 4.33 -9.66
C VAL A 51 -10.49 4.39 -8.26
N LEU A 52 -10.61 5.58 -7.66
CA LEU A 52 -11.22 5.76 -6.35
C LEU A 52 -12.68 5.30 -6.33
N TYR A 53 -13.45 5.61 -7.39
CA TYR A 53 -14.83 5.15 -7.52
C TYR A 53 -14.93 3.63 -7.57
N VAL A 54 -14.09 2.97 -8.37
CA VAL A 54 -14.08 1.50 -8.46
C VAL A 54 -13.67 0.86 -7.14
N MET A 55 -12.66 1.41 -6.44
CA MET A 55 -12.26 0.93 -5.11
C MET A 55 -13.42 1.02 -4.11
N PHE A 56 -14.12 2.15 -4.08
CA PHE A 56 -15.28 2.35 -3.22
C PHE A 56 -16.40 1.35 -3.53
N ALA A 57 -16.81 1.24 -4.80
CA ALA A 57 -17.91 0.38 -5.21
C ALA A 57 -17.59 -1.10 -4.96
N TRP A 58 -16.39 -1.54 -5.32
CA TRP A 58 -15.98 -2.93 -5.17
C TRP A 58 -15.87 -3.33 -3.69
N TRP A 59 -15.26 -2.50 -2.84
CA TRP A 59 -15.22 -2.80 -1.41
C TRP A 59 -16.59 -2.76 -0.74
N ALA A 60 -17.51 -1.92 -1.22
CA ALA A 60 -18.90 -1.95 -0.75
C ALA A 60 -19.58 -3.30 -1.07
N GLU A 61 -19.34 -3.88 -2.24
CA GLU A 61 -19.84 -5.22 -2.59
C GLU A 61 -19.26 -6.30 -1.66
N VAL A 62 -17.97 -6.25 -1.34
CA VAL A 62 -17.33 -7.20 -0.39
C VAL A 62 -18.00 -7.15 0.99
N VAL A 63 -18.41 -5.96 1.45
CA VAL A 63 -19.18 -5.82 2.71
C VAL A 63 -20.59 -6.41 2.57
N GLN A 64 -21.27 -6.18 1.44
CA GLN A 64 -22.59 -6.75 1.17
C GLN A 64 -22.56 -8.29 1.11
N GLU A 65 -21.56 -8.86 0.45
CA GLU A 65 -21.30 -10.32 0.41
C GLU A 65 -21.06 -10.88 1.82
N SER A 66 -20.32 -10.14 2.66
CA SER A 66 -20.15 -10.51 4.07
C SER A 66 -21.47 -10.56 4.83
N HIS A 67 -22.37 -9.59 4.62
CA HIS A 67 -23.68 -9.54 5.27
C HIS A 67 -24.67 -10.57 4.70
N ALA A 68 -24.53 -10.95 3.44
CA ALA A 68 -25.31 -12.02 2.81
C ALA A 68 -24.94 -13.42 3.33
N GLY A 69 -23.82 -13.54 4.05
CA GLY A 69 -23.35 -14.78 4.67
C GLY A 69 -22.34 -15.56 3.81
N ASP A 70 -21.83 -14.98 2.73
CA ASP A 70 -20.87 -15.63 1.82
C ASP A 70 -19.48 -15.81 2.44
N HIS A 71 -19.20 -15.10 3.54
CA HIS A 71 -17.95 -15.19 4.31
C HIS A 71 -17.94 -16.38 5.29
N THR A 72 -18.00 -17.60 4.75
CA THR A 72 -17.84 -18.86 5.50
C THR A 72 -16.48 -18.91 6.24
N PRO A 73 -16.28 -19.82 7.22
CA PRO A 73 -15.01 -19.91 7.94
C PRO A 73 -13.78 -20.08 7.04
N VAL A 74 -13.88 -20.88 5.98
CA VAL A 74 -12.78 -21.09 5.02
C VAL A 74 -12.52 -19.84 4.18
N VAL A 75 -13.56 -19.10 3.79
CA VAL A 75 -13.43 -17.83 3.05
C VAL A 75 -12.76 -16.76 3.92
N ARG A 76 -13.20 -16.61 5.18
CA ARG A 76 -12.57 -15.68 6.13
C ARG A 76 -11.09 -16.00 6.38
N LEU A 77 -10.74 -17.28 6.44
CA LEU A 77 -9.34 -17.70 6.54
C LEU A 77 -8.55 -17.35 5.26
N GLY A 78 -9.12 -17.57 4.08
CA GLY A 78 -8.52 -17.19 2.80
C GLY A 78 -8.26 -15.69 2.68
N LEU A 79 -9.24 -14.85 3.06
CA LEU A 79 -9.10 -13.40 3.08
C LEU A 79 -7.97 -12.93 4.00
N LYS A 80 -7.81 -13.55 5.18
CA LYS A 80 -6.68 -13.26 6.09
C LYS A 80 -5.34 -13.58 5.43
N TYR A 81 -5.20 -14.74 4.79
CA TYR A 81 -3.96 -15.07 4.07
C TYR A 81 -3.69 -14.09 2.93
N GLY A 82 -4.71 -13.71 2.15
CA GLY A 82 -4.58 -12.71 1.10
C GLY A 82 -4.04 -11.37 1.63
N PHE A 83 -4.58 -10.88 2.75
CA PHE A 83 -4.12 -9.63 3.35
C PHE A 83 -2.72 -9.74 3.98
N ILE A 84 -2.37 -10.88 4.59
CA ILE A 84 -1.00 -11.13 5.08
C ILE A 84 0.00 -11.14 3.93
N LEU A 85 -0.32 -11.80 2.81
CA LEU A 85 0.53 -11.82 1.61
C LEU A 85 0.70 -10.43 1.02
N PHE A 86 -0.37 -9.62 0.99
CA PHE A 86 -0.29 -8.21 0.60
C PHE A 86 0.66 -7.41 1.51
N ILE A 87 0.54 -7.53 2.84
CA ILE A 87 1.47 -6.88 3.79
C ILE A 87 2.92 -7.35 3.56
N MET A 88 3.14 -8.65 3.31
CA MET A 88 4.48 -9.14 3.00
C MET A 88 5.05 -8.52 1.72
N SER A 89 4.23 -8.31 0.68
CA SER A 89 4.68 -7.59 -0.52
C SER A 89 5.00 -6.12 -0.25
N GLU A 90 4.26 -5.45 0.64
CA GLU A 90 4.56 -4.08 1.06
C GLU A 90 5.89 -4.01 1.83
N VAL A 91 6.18 -4.98 2.71
CA VAL A 91 7.49 -5.07 3.38
C VAL A 91 8.61 -5.18 2.34
N MET A 92 8.46 -6.02 1.32
CA MET A 92 9.46 -6.15 0.24
C MET A 92 9.61 -4.87 -0.59
N PHE A 93 8.52 -4.12 -0.81
CA PHE A 93 8.59 -2.79 -1.41
C PHE A 93 9.45 -1.85 -0.56
N PHE A 94 9.28 -1.81 0.76
CA PHE A 94 10.13 -1.02 1.67
C PHE A 94 11.60 -1.47 1.69
N VAL A 95 11.87 -2.77 1.53
CA VAL A 95 13.25 -3.29 1.44
C VAL A 95 14.04 -2.61 0.32
N ALA A 96 13.44 -2.32 -0.84
CA ALA A 96 14.12 -1.62 -1.93
C ALA A 96 14.57 -0.19 -1.55
N TRP A 97 13.73 0.53 -0.81
CA TRP A 97 14.04 1.88 -0.32
C TRP A 97 15.12 1.87 0.74
N PHE A 98 15.01 0.97 1.72
CA PHE A 98 16.04 0.78 2.76
C PHE A 98 17.36 0.35 2.16
N TRP A 99 17.35 -0.55 1.16
CA TRP A 99 18.56 -0.94 0.46
C TRP A 99 19.25 0.29 -0.13
N THR A 100 18.52 1.10 -0.90
CA THR A 100 19.08 2.31 -1.51
C THR A 100 19.68 3.24 -0.45
N PHE A 101 18.98 3.45 0.67
CA PHE A 101 19.48 4.26 1.78
C PHE A 101 20.75 3.67 2.39
N PHE A 102 20.74 2.40 2.82
CA PHE A 102 21.88 1.78 3.49
C PHE A 102 23.10 1.69 2.59
N LYS A 103 22.93 1.38 1.30
CA LYS A 103 24.03 1.38 0.32
C LYS A 103 24.71 2.73 0.28
N HIS A 104 23.96 3.83 0.18
CA HIS A 104 24.56 5.17 0.08
C HIS A 104 25.00 5.74 1.42
N ARG A 105 24.46 5.23 2.54
CA ARG A 105 24.91 5.55 3.90
C ARG A 105 26.23 4.88 4.25
N MET A 106 26.41 3.61 3.85
CA MET A 106 27.58 2.79 4.15
C MET A 106 28.71 3.02 3.15
N TYR A 107 28.39 3.11 1.86
CA TYR A 107 29.32 3.29 0.75
C TYR A 107 28.90 4.50 -0.12
N PRO A 108 28.97 5.72 0.43
CA PRO A 108 28.69 6.95 -0.31
C PRO A 108 29.67 7.13 -1.47
N MET A 109 29.17 7.62 -2.60
CA MET A 109 30.03 7.89 -3.77
C MET A 109 30.94 9.09 -3.50
N HIS A 110 32.23 8.96 -3.80
CA HIS A 110 33.23 9.99 -3.62
C HIS A 110 33.01 11.13 -4.64
N PRO A 111 32.96 12.40 -4.21
CA PRO A 111 32.70 13.54 -5.11
C PRO A 111 33.68 13.67 -6.28
N GLU A 112 34.93 13.25 -6.08
CA GLU A 112 35.99 13.27 -7.10
C GLU A 112 36.05 12.00 -7.97
N GLY A 113 35.09 11.07 -7.84
CA GLY A 113 35.03 9.86 -8.67
C GLY A 113 36.02 8.75 -8.30
N LEU A 114 36.56 8.75 -7.07
CA LEU A 114 37.50 7.73 -6.58
C LEU A 114 36.83 6.43 -6.09
N SER A 115 35.50 6.38 -6.06
CA SER A 115 34.74 5.17 -5.70
C SER A 115 34.85 4.10 -6.80
N PRO A 116 34.91 2.80 -6.45
CA PRO A 116 34.68 2.21 -5.12
C PRO A 116 35.93 2.04 -4.25
N ALA A 117 37.10 2.53 -4.66
CA ALA A 117 38.35 2.34 -3.90
C ALA A 117 38.42 3.20 -2.63
N VAL A 118 37.83 4.40 -2.68
CA VAL A 118 37.66 5.31 -1.55
C VAL A 118 36.20 5.76 -1.51
N ASP A 119 35.55 5.61 -0.36
CA ASP A 119 34.18 6.08 -0.12
C ASP A 119 34.16 7.58 0.21
N GLY A 120 33.06 8.26 -0.13
CA GLY A 120 32.82 9.65 0.24
C GLY A 120 32.42 9.86 1.70
N PRO A 121 32.14 11.10 2.13
CA PRO A 121 31.57 11.37 3.44
C PRO A 121 30.06 11.15 3.48
N TRP A 122 29.54 10.76 4.65
CA TRP A 122 28.12 10.82 4.98
C TRP A 122 27.90 11.64 6.27
N PRO A 123 26.95 12.59 6.30
CA PRO A 123 26.06 12.99 5.21
C PRO A 123 26.82 13.69 4.06
N PRO A 124 26.22 13.80 2.86
CA PRO A 124 26.83 14.56 1.77
C PRO A 124 27.11 16.01 2.20
N ALA A 125 28.16 16.60 1.63
CA ALA A 125 28.55 17.98 1.96
C ALA A 125 27.38 18.96 1.71
N GLY A 126 27.10 19.83 2.70
CA GLY A 126 26.00 20.80 2.64
C GLY A 126 24.63 20.24 3.06
N ILE A 127 24.53 18.98 3.47
CA ILE A 127 23.30 18.40 4.01
C ILE A 127 23.34 18.39 5.54
N GLU A 128 22.43 19.15 6.15
CA GLU A 128 22.17 19.09 7.59
C GLU A 128 21.10 18.05 7.90
N THR A 129 21.39 17.15 8.84
CA THR A 129 20.43 16.14 9.28
C THR A 129 19.47 16.70 10.32
N PHE A 130 18.21 16.26 10.27
CA PHE A 130 17.24 16.57 11.32
C PHE A 130 17.66 16.00 12.67
N ASP A 131 17.43 16.75 13.75
CA ASP A 131 17.58 16.25 15.12
C ASP A 131 16.53 15.14 15.39
N PRO A 132 16.95 13.90 15.66
CA PRO A 132 16.03 12.79 15.89
C PRO A 132 15.19 12.95 17.17
N TRP A 133 15.63 13.74 18.14
CA TRP A 133 14.97 13.86 19.45
C TRP A 133 13.85 14.89 19.50
N HIS A 134 13.73 15.71 18.46
CA HIS A 134 12.70 16.74 18.39
C HIS A 134 11.45 16.20 17.69
N LEU A 135 11.17 16.64 16.46
CA LEU A 135 9.98 16.23 15.72
C LEU A 135 9.90 14.73 15.39
N PRO A 136 11.00 14.03 15.02
CA PRO A 136 10.91 12.61 14.70
C PRO A 136 10.48 11.76 15.91
N LEU A 137 11.03 12.02 17.10
CA LEU A 137 10.61 11.34 18.33
C LEU A 137 9.12 11.55 18.64
N LEU A 138 8.63 12.79 18.51
CA LEU A 138 7.21 13.08 18.73
C LEU A 138 6.33 12.25 17.79
N ASN A 139 6.69 12.15 16.50
CA ASN A 139 5.97 11.34 15.53
C ASN A 139 6.02 9.84 15.87
N THR A 140 7.16 9.34 16.37
CA THR A 140 7.25 7.96 16.88
C THR A 140 6.28 7.72 18.04
N LEU A 141 6.23 8.63 19.01
CA LEU A 141 5.32 8.50 20.16
C LEU A 141 3.86 8.57 19.72
N LEU A 142 3.50 9.46 18.79
CA LEU A 142 2.15 9.55 18.22
C LEU A 142 1.73 8.24 17.55
N LEU A 143 2.60 7.65 16.73
CA LEU A 143 2.30 6.38 16.07
C LEU A 143 2.17 5.22 17.08
N LEU A 144 3.09 5.10 18.03
CA LEU A 144 3.04 4.05 19.06
C LEU A 144 1.78 4.16 19.92
N THR A 145 1.47 5.36 20.40
CA THR A 145 0.26 5.59 21.21
C THR A 145 -1.01 5.32 20.40
N SER A 146 -1.10 5.75 19.14
CA SER A 146 -2.23 5.40 18.28
C SER A 146 -2.37 3.88 18.09
N GLY A 147 -1.26 3.15 17.95
CA GLY A 147 -1.25 1.69 17.90
C GLY A 147 -1.86 1.04 19.16
N THR A 148 -1.52 1.56 20.35
CA THR A 148 -2.13 1.07 21.60
C THR A 148 -3.64 1.30 21.64
N THR A 149 -4.12 2.45 21.15
CA THR A 149 -5.57 2.74 21.12
C THR A 149 -6.33 1.81 20.18
N VAL A 150 -5.74 1.44 19.03
CA VAL A 150 -6.33 0.48 18.09
C VAL A 150 -6.37 -0.93 18.69
N THR A 151 -5.30 -1.37 19.36
CA THR A 151 -5.27 -2.67 20.06
C THR A 151 -6.34 -2.75 21.14
N TRP A 152 -6.53 -1.67 21.90
CA TRP A 152 -7.60 -1.59 22.89
C TRP A 152 -8.97 -1.68 22.22
N ALA A 153 -9.25 -0.88 21.18
CA ALA A 153 -10.52 -0.93 20.47
C ALA A 153 -10.81 -2.33 19.89
N HIS A 154 -9.79 -3.02 19.38
CA HIS A 154 -9.91 -4.39 18.89
C HIS A 154 -10.26 -5.38 20.02
N HIS A 155 -9.58 -5.28 21.16
CA HIS A 155 -9.86 -6.11 22.32
C HIS A 155 -11.27 -5.91 22.86
N ALA A 156 -11.72 -4.65 22.98
CA ALA A 156 -13.08 -4.32 23.39
C ALA A 156 -14.13 -4.90 22.42
N LEU A 157 -13.89 -4.87 21.11
CA LEU A 157 -14.80 -5.48 20.14
C LEU A 157 -14.92 -7.02 20.29
N LEU A 158 -13.85 -7.69 20.73
CA LEU A 158 -13.84 -9.14 20.91
C LEU A 158 -14.48 -9.59 22.24
N GLU A 159 -14.33 -8.79 23.30
CA GLU A 159 -14.83 -9.12 24.64
C GLU A 159 -16.23 -8.56 24.95
N GLY A 160 -16.68 -7.53 24.22
CA GLY A 160 -17.96 -6.85 24.42
C GLY A 160 -17.89 -5.68 25.38
#